data_AF-A0A833HH07-F1
#
_entry.id   AF-A0A833HH07-F1
#
_cell.length_a   1.000
_cell.length_b   1.000
_cell.length_c   1.000
_cell.angle_alpha   90.00
_cell.angle_beta   90.00
_cell.angle_gamma   90.00
#
_symmetry.space_group_name_H-M   'P 1'
#
loop_
_entity.id
_entity.type
_entity.pdbx_description
1 polymer ?
#
loop_
_entity_poly.entity_id
_entity_poly.type
_entity_poly.pdbx_seq_one_letter_code
_entity_poly.pdbx_strand_id
1 'polypeptide(L)'
;MADAATALRAPRFALAGFLAWFAITVSWWALAFIPLPAPPAWLERTRAVCFGTLPNGLPDTWGWMLLLLGPLSMLTFLAAVWGRDLADALAAVARRAARPRRGRSAWR
;
A
#
# COMPACT_ATOMS: atom_id res chain seq x y z
N MET A 1 -27.14 17.76 -10.71
CA MET A 1 -26.68 16.65 -11.60
C MET A 1 -25.16 16.48 -11.64
N ALA A 2 -24.36 17.46 -11.21
CA ALA A 2 -22.91 17.31 -11.05
C ALA A 2 -22.50 16.43 -9.85
N ASP A 3 -23.33 16.33 -8.80
CA ASP A 3 -22.92 15.77 -7.49
C ASP A 3 -22.69 14.25 -7.46
N ALA A 4 -23.47 13.48 -8.22
CA ALA A 4 -23.35 12.01 -8.21
C ALA A 4 -22.05 11.52 -8.88
N ALA A 5 -21.59 12.22 -9.93
CA ALA A 5 -20.37 11.87 -10.64
C ALA A 5 -19.10 12.21 -9.83
N THR A 6 -19.13 13.29 -9.06
CA THR A 6 -18.05 13.65 -8.11
C THR A 6 -18.01 12.68 -6.93
N ALA A 7 -19.18 12.32 -6.39
CA ALA A 7 -19.30 11.38 -5.27
C ALA A 7 -18.85 9.94 -5.62
N LEU A 8 -19.00 9.51 -6.88
CA LEU A 8 -18.47 8.22 -7.35
C LEU A 8 -16.96 8.25 -7.69
N ARG A 9 -16.40 9.45 -7.95
CA ARG A 9 -14.96 9.64 -8.22
C ARG A 9 -14.14 9.66 -6.93
N ALA A 10 -14.60 10.36 -5.91
CA ALA A 10 -13.93 10.45 -4.60
C ALA A 10 -13.50 9.09 -3.99
N PRO A 11 -14.36 8.06 -3.88
CA PRO A 11 -13.98 6.78 -3.29
C PRO A 11 -12.98 5.99 -4.14
N ARG A 12 -12.97 6.19 -5.47
CA ARG A 12 -11.99 5.56 -6.36
C ARG A 12 -10.62 6.20 -6.23
N PHE A 13 -10.56 7.53 -6.09
CA PHE A 13 -9.31 8.24 -5.85
C PHE A 13 -8.71 7.89 -4.48
N ALA A 14 -9.53 7.86 -3.43
CA ALA A 14 -9.08 7.44 -2.09
C ALA A 14 -8.51 6.02 -2.10
N LEU A 15 -9.21 5.06 -2.71
CA LEU A 15 -8.74 3.68 -2.84
C LEU A 15 -7.46 3.58 -3.68
N ALA A 16 -7.41 4.27 -4.83
CA ALA A 16 -6.22 4.28 -5.68
C ALA A 16 -5.00 4.89 -4.97
N GLY A 17 -5.19 5.99 -4.24
CA GLY A 17 -4.16 6.63 -3.43
C GLY A 17 -3.63 5.70 -2.32
N PHE A 18 -4.54 5.02 -1.62
CA PHE A 18 -4.16 4.02 -0.61
C PHE A 18 -3.38 2.85 -1.22
N LEU A 19 -3.84 2.30 -2.34
CA LEU A 19 -3.16 1.20 -3.03
C LEU A 19 -1.77 1.61 -3.55
N ALA A 20 -1.65 2.82 -4.09
CA ALA A 20 -0.38 3.36 -4.54
C ALA A 20 0.61 3.53 -3.36
N TRP A 21 0.14 4.13 -2.26
CA TRP A 21 0.93 4.25 -1.03
C TRP A 21 1.40 2.89 -0.51
N PHE A 22 0.50 1.91 -0.46
CA PHE A 22 0.81 0.56 0.01
C PHE A 22 1.84 -0.12 -0.89
N ALA A 23 1.67 -0.04 -2.21
CA ALA A 23 2.60 -0.61 -3.18
C ALA A 23 4.00 0.02 -3.08
N ILE A 24 4.09 1.34 -2.91
CA ILE A 24 5.36 2.05 -2.72
C ILE A 24 6.02 1.61 -1.41
N THR A 25 5.25 1.53 -0.31
CA THR A 25 5.74 1.09 1.00
C THR A 25 6.33 -0.31 0.94
N VAL A 26 5.61 -1.27 0.35
CA VAL A 26 6.06 -2.65 0.18
C VAL A 26 7.30 -2.71 -0.73
N SER A 27 7.34 -1.90 -1.79
CA SER A 27 8.50 -1.83 -2.69
C SER A 27 9.75 -1.31 -1.97
N TRP A 28 9.59 -0.33 -1.08
CA TRP A 28 10.68 0.19 -0.24
C TRP A 28 11.17 -0.86 0.76
N TRP A 29 10.26 -1.59 1.40
CA TRP A 29 10.61 -2.71 2.27
C TRP A 29 11.31 -3.84 1.49
N ALA A 30 10.86 -4.13 0.27
CA ALA A 30 11.52 -5.11 -0.59
C ALA A 30 12.95 -4.66 -0.92
N LEU A 31 13.18 -3.40 -1.29
CA LEU A 31 14.54 -2.91 -1.54
C LEU A 31 15.43 -3.04 -0.30
N ALA A 32 14.90 -2.76 0.89
CA ALA A 32 15.63 -2.93 2.15
C ALA A 32 15.92 -4.40 2.48
N PHE A 33 14.94 -5.29 2.35
CA PHE A 33 14.99 -6.64 2.94
C PHE A 33 15.04 -7.80 1.96
N ILE A 34 15.00 -7.58 0.64
CA ILE A 34 14.95 -8.69 -0.32
C ILE A 34 16.19 -9.59 -0.16
N PRO A 35 16.02 -10.87 0.18
CA PRO A 35 17.14 -11.77 0.37
C PRO A 35 17.68 -12.17 -0.99
N LEU A 36 18.90 -11.77 -1.30
CA LEU A 36 19.60 -12.17 -2.53
C LEU A 36 20.96 -12.77 -2.14
N PRO A 37 21.32 -13.96 -2.66
CA PRO A 37 22.59 -14.61 -2.34
C PRO A 37 23.80 -13.83 -2.88
N ALA A 38 23.62 -13.11 -3.98
CA ALA A 38 24.59 -12.18 -4.54
C ALA A 38 23.83 -10.93 -5.02
N PRO A 39 23.59 -9.94 -4.15
CA PRO A 39 22.88 -8.73 -4.54
C PRO A 39 23.69 -7.96 -5.58
N PRO A 40 23.04 -7.37 -6.60
CA PRO A 40 23.74 -6.54 -7.57
C PRO A 40 24.27 -5.26 -6.91
N ALA A 41 25.41 -4.75 -7.38
CA ALA A 41 26.10 -3.61 -6.75
C ALA A 41 25.23 -2.34 -6.63
N TRP A 42 24.27 -2.13 -7.54
CA TRP A 42 23.34 -0.99 -7.43
C TRP A 42 22.42 -1.11 -6.21
N LEU A 43 22.01 -2.33 -5.86
CA LEU A 43 21.12 -2.58 -4.74
C LEU A 43 21.85 -2.38 -3.41
N GLU A 44 23.11 -2.83 -3.32
CA GLU A 44 23.95 -2.57 -2.14
C GLU A 44 24.15 -1.06 -1.92
N ARG A 45 24.48 -0.31 -2.98
CA ARG A 45 24.58 1.15 -2.86
C ARG A 45 23.27 1.80 -2.47
N THR A 46 22.15 1.35 -3.03
CA THR A 46 20.82 1.87 -2.68
C THR A 46 20.53 1.63 -1.20
N ARG A 47 20.85 0.44 -0.69
CA ARG A 47 20.67 0.12 0.74
C ARG A 47 21.52 1.01 1.62
N ALA A 48 22.81 1.14 1.31
CA ALA A 48 23.73 1.97 2.07
C ALA A 48 23.32 3.45 2.09
N VAL A 49 22.87 4.00 0.95
CA VAL A 49 22.52 5.42 0.83
C VAL A 49 21.13 5.74 1.39
N CYS A 50 20.13 4.90 1.13
CA CYS A 50 18.74 5.19 1.47
C CYS A 50 18.34 4.71 2.87
N PHE A 51 18.92 3.61 3.34
CA PHE A 51 18.53 2.96 4.61
C PHE A 51 19.68 2.87 5.61
N GLY A 52 20.91 3.22 5.21
CA GLY A 52 22.09 2.83 5.95
C GLY A 52 22.25 1.31 5.99
N THR A 53 23.45 0.86 6.33
CA THR A 53 23.73 -0.58 6.45
C THR A 53 24.69 -0.82 7.60
N LEU A 54 24.24 -1.62 8.55
CA LEU A 54 25.06 -2.15 9.63
C LEU A 54 25.94 -3.31 9.12
N PRO A 55 26.97 -3.74 9.87
CA PRO A 55 27.83 -4.87 9.49
C PRO A 55 27.09 -6.20 9.29
N ASN A 56 25.90 -6.33 9.88
CA ASN A 56 25.01 -7.49 9.71
C ASN A 56 24.09 -7.38 8.47
N GLY A 57 24.23 -6.32 7.67
CA GLY A 57 23.45 -6.09 6.45
C GLY A 57 22.05 -5.50 6.68
N LEU A 58 21.68 -5.20 7.92
CA LEU A 58 20.39 -4.57 8.26
C LEU A 58 20.44 -3.05 8.15
N PRO A 59 19.29 -2.37 7.97
CA PRO A 59 19.19 -0.93 8.09
C PRO A 59 19.73 -0.42 9.42
N ASP A 60 20.34 0.74 9.42
CA ASP A 60 20.75 1.42 10.66
C ASP A 60 19.53 2.05 11.37
N THR A 61 19.78 2.73 12.50
CA THR A 61 18.70 3.38 13.27
C THR A 61 17.88 4.35 12.41
N TRP A 62 18.53 5.12 11.54
CA TRP A 62 17.85 6.08 10.68
C TRP A 62 17.03 5.39 9.59
N GLY A 63 17.56 4.33 8.98
CA GLY A 63 16.83 3.50 8.03
C GLY A 63 15.58 2.88 8.62
N TRP A 64 15.66 2.35 9.84
CA TRP A 64 14.50 1.82 10.56
C TRP A 64 13.45 2.90 10.84
N MET A 65 13.90 4.09 11.26
CA MET A 65 13.00 5.22 11.46
C MET A 65 12.29 5.60 10.15
N LEU A 66 13.01 5.68 9.03
CA LEU A 66 12.41 5.98 7.72
C LEU A 66 11.39 4.90 7.27
N LEU A 67 11.76 3.62 7.38
CA LEU A 67 10.93 2.49 6.94
C LEU A 67 9.66 2.32 7.77
N LEU A 68 9.65 2.77 9.04
CA LEU A 68 8.49 2.71 9.92
C LEU A 68 7.71 4.02 9.96
N LEU A 69 8.37 5.13 10.30
CA LEU A 69 7.70 6.42 10.53
C LEU A 69 7.20 7.03 9.23
N GLY A 70 7.92 6.86 8.12
CA GLY A 70 7.48 7.35 6.81
C GLY A 70 6.11 6.79 6.42
N PRO A 71 5.96 5.46 6.27
CA PRO A 71 4.69 4.85 5.94
C PRO A 71 3.60 5.13 6.97
N LEU A 72 3.91 5.08 8.28
CA LEU A 72 2.93 5.35 9.33
C LEU A 72 2.40 6.79 9.26
N SER A 73 3.27 7.78 9.08
CA SER A 73 2.86 9.19 8.97
C SER A 73 1.99 9.45 7.73
N MET A 74 2.30 8.80 6.60
CA MET A 74 1.46 8.92 5.42
C MET A 74 0.15 8.17 5.60
N LEU A 75 0.15 6.99 6.24
CA LEU A 75 -1.07 6.26 6.55
C LEU A 75 -2.00 7.07 7.46
N THR A 76 -1.47 7.72 8.50
CA THR A 76 -2.27 8.56 9.40
C THR A 76 -2.84 9.77 8.65
N PHE A 77 -2.07 10.39 7.76
CA PHE A 77 -2.56 11.46 6.90
C PHE A 77 -3.69 10.97 5.96
N LEU A 78 -3.48 9.87 5.24
CA LEU A 78 -4.47 9.29 4.34
C LEU A 78 -5.75 8.89 5.09
N ALA A 79 -5.62 8.33 6.29
CA ALA A 79 -6.75 7.99 7.14
C ALA A 79 -7.50 9.25 7.63
N ALA A 80 -6.77 10.31 7.99
CA ALA A 80 -7.38 11.58 8.42
C ALA A 80 -8.14 12.28 7.29
N VAL A 81 -7.61 12.24 6.06
CA VAL A 81 -8.20 12.94 4.90
C VAL A 81 -9.30 12.11 4.21
N TRP A 82 -9.09 10.80 4.06
CA TRP A 82 -9.97 9.92 3.25
C TRP A 82 -10.56 8.72 4.00
N GLY A 83 -10.41 8.64 5.33
CA GLY A 83 -10.79 7.44 6.10
C GLY A 83 -12.24 6.99 5.90
N ARG A 84 -13.18 7.95 5.79
CA ARG A 84 -14.60 7.65 5.53
C ARG A 84 -14.83 7.06 4.14
N ASP A 85 -14.25 7.69 3.11
CA ASP A 85 -14.36 7.23 1.72
C ASP A 85 -13.74 5.83 1.54
N LEU A 86 -12.61 5.57 2.24
CA LEU A 86 -11.94 4.28 2.23
C LEU A 86 -12.80 3.19 2.89
N ALA A 87 -13.41 3.49 4.04
CA ALA A 87 -14.31 2.58 4.74
C ALA A 87 -15.53 2.22 3.88
N ASP A 88 -16.14 3.22 3.23
CA ASP A 88 -17.28 3.01 2.34
C ASP A 88 -16.91 2.16 1.11
N ALA A 89 -15.73 2.40 0.53
CA ALA A 89 -15.20 1.62 -0.58
C ALA A 89 -14.94 0.16 -0.18
N LEU A 90 -14.30 -0.08 0.96
CA LEU A 90 -14.03 -1.43 1.48
C LEU A 90 -15.33 -2.17 1.81
N ALA A 91 -16.29 -1.51 2.44
CA ALA A 91 -17.60 -2.10 2.73
C ALA A 91 -18.34 -2.46 1.42
N ALA A 92 -18.24 -1.64 0.38
CA ALA A 92 -18.82 -1.95 -0.94
C ALA A 92 -18.16 -3.17 -1.59
N VAL A 93 -16.84 -3.32 -1.47
CA VAL A 93 -16.10 -4.50 -1.96
C VAL A 93 -16.50 -5.76 -1.17
N ALA A 94 -16.53 -5.68 0.16
CA ALA A 94 -16.92 -6.80 1.02
C ALA A 94 -18.35 -7.29 0.71
N ARG A 95 -19.31 -6.38 0.52
CA ARG A 95 -20.69 -6.72 0.11
C ARG A 95 -20.76 -7.40 -1.25
N ARG A 96 -19.86 -7.06 -2.18
CA ARG A 96 -19.78 -7.70 -3.51
C ARG A 96 -19.13 -9.08 -3.43
N ALA A 97 -18.09 -9.24 -2.61
CA ALA A 97 -17.42 -10.52 -2.38
C ALA A 97 -18.34 -11.52 -1.66
N ALA A 98 -19.18 -11.04 -0.75
CA ALA A 98 -20.16 -11.84 -0.02
C ALA A 98 -21.40 -12.22 -0.84
N ARG A 99 -21.61 -11.64 -2.04
CA ARG A 99 -22.70 -12.09 -2.91
C ARG A 99 -22.37 -13.49 -3.41
N PRO A 100 -23.19 -14.52 -3.09
CA PRO A 100 -23.00 -15.84 -3.67
C PRO A 100 -22.99 -15.70 -5.19
N ARG A 101 -22.03 -16.35 -5.87
CA ARG A 101 -22.16 -16.62 -7.31
C ARG A 101 -23.42 -17.47 -7.46
N ARG A 102 -24.57 -16.84 -7.68
CA ARG A 102 -25.83 -17.53 -7.93
C ARG A 102 -25.64 -18.27 -9.24
N GLY A 103 -25.38 -19.57 -9.14
CA GLY A 103 -25.08 -20.44 -10.26
C GLY A 103 -26.18 -20.38 -11.31
N ARG A 104 -25.80 -20.09 -12.54
CA ARG A 104 -26.63 -20.35 -13.72
C ARG A 104 -26.69 -21.87 -13.92
N SER A 105 -27.58 -22.56 -13.23
CA SER A 105 -27.86 -23.98 -13.48
C SER A 105 -29.23 -24.36 -12.92
N ALA A 106 -30.29 -23.85 -13.54
CA ALA A 106 -31.66 -24.29 -13.28
C ALA A 106 -32.52 -24.13 -14.53
N TRP A 107 -32.03 -24.60 -15.68
CA TRP A 107 -32.81 -24.78 -16.91
C TRP A 107 -32.14 -25.87 -17.75
N ARG A 108 -32.34 -27.14 -17.37
CA ARG A 108 -32.34 -28.31 -18.25
C ARG A 108 -33.29 -29.33 -17.68
#